data_AF-A4RSK9-F1
#
_entry.id   AF-A4RSK9-F1
#
_cell.length_a   1.000
_cell.length_b   1.000
_cell.length_c   1.000
_cell.angle_alpha   90.00
_cell.angle_beta   90.00
_cell.angle_gamma   90.00
#
_symmetry.space_group_name_H-M   'P 1'
#
loop_
_entity.id
_entity.type
_entity.pdbx_description
1 polymer ?
#
loop_
_entity_poly.entity_id
_entity_poly.type
_entity_poly.pdbx_seq_one_letter_code
_entity_poly.pdbx_strand_id
1 'polypeptide(L)'
;MPAIAPTYAQRRGPIRSSQFMDLVRAFGLNGVDRDLQHVIRALKAEERHDAAVLAVEMRNLRALRICHEEGAWLSAECLRAAIRVDDYGILMFLWQNKSPGFDEASMAAVAAFTGNARFITDFMKDLVDERTTSAAAAGGQLGCLRLAHSYGAPIKASAMLNAGERGHLNCLRFCVAVSGEDFTAADIERCANAVAAQGNDFIEIFQALQSAPAFRWNPNYLVVAASTGAFHMAQFILENGGRELNTNQARDVARAGRTSGHRACYELLDRNSSGRAKPSLREEAARDVAAVIFIAAAASVFVSTYRVLGRAFSRQD
;
A
#
# COMPACT_ATOMS: atom_id res chain seq x y z
N MET A 1 -10.35 -3.87 -41.39
CA MET A 1 -11.33 -4.23 -40.34
C MET A 1 -10.53 -4.75 -39.15
N PRO A 2 -10.66 -4.20 -37.93
CA PRO A 2 -9.97 -4.78 -36.79
C PRO A 2 -10.68 -6.08 -36.43
N ALA A 3 -9.92 -7.17 -36.36
CA ALA A 3 -10.43 -8.46 -35.93
C ALA A 3 -10.96 -8.31 -34.50
N ILE A 4 -12.26 -8.56 -34.33
CA ILE A 4 -12.89 -8.66 -33.02
C ILE A 4 -12.19 -9.80 -32.29
N ALA A 5 -11.61 -9.49 -31.13
CA ALA A 5 -10.92 -10.47 -30.31
C ALA A 5 -11.86 -11.65 -29.98
N PRO A 6 -11.42 -12.91 -30.14
CA PRO A 6 -12.24 -14.06 -29.76
C PRO A 6 -12.54 -14.00 -28.27
N THR A 7 -13.78 -14.34 -27.91
CA THR A 7 -14.31 -14.29 -26.54
C THR A 7 -13.45 -15.12 -25.59
N TYR A 8 -12.96 -14.43 -24.56
CA TYR A 8 -11.93 -14.80 -23.57
C TYR A 8 -12.19 -16.06 -22.71
N ALA A 9 -13.24 -16.84 -22.97
CA ALA A 9 -13.78 -17.79 -22.02
C ALA A 9 -13.63 -19.27 -22.37
N GLN A 10 -13.11 -19.65 -23.55
CA GLN A 10 -13.10 -21.06 -23.94
C GLN A 10 -11.76 -21.51 -24.51
N ARG A 11 -11.14 -22.43 -23.75
CA ARG A 11 -9.91 -23.22 -24.00
C ARG A 11 -8.62 -22.60 -23.47
N ARG A 12 -8.21 -23.04 -22.27
CA ARG A 12 -6.86 -22.85 -21.72
C ARG A 12 -6.16 -24.20 -21.62
N GLY A 13 -4.98 -24.30 -22.19
CA GLY A 13 -3.90 -25.11 -21.64
C GLY A 13 -2.68 -24.20 -21.51
N PRO A 14 -1.98 -24.15 -20.37
CA PRO A 14 -0.77 -23.33 -20.24
C PRO A 14 0.30 -23.75 -21.25
N ILE A 15 1.26 -22.85 -21.55
CA ILE A 15 2.49 -23.22 -22.29
C ILE A 15 3.04 -24.52 -21.70
N ARG A 16 3.30 -25.53 -22.54
CA ARG A 16 3.84 -26.80 -22.06
C ARG A 16 5.20 -26.55 -21.40
N SER A 17 5.49 -27.26 -20.32
CA SER A 17 6.70 -27.03 -19.51
C SER A 17 8.01 -27.05 -20.32
N SER A 18 8.10 -27.87 -21.38
CA SER A 18 9.26 -27.88 -22.27
C SER A 18 9.38 -26.59 -23.10
N GLN A 19 8.29 -26.15 -23.74
CA GLN A 19 8.25 -24.92 -24.53
C GLN A 19 8.50 -23.67 -23.67
N PHE A 20 8.05 -23.68 -22.41
CA PHE A 20 8.31 -22.59 -21.46
C PHE A 20 9.81 -22.45 -21.17
N MET A 21 10.51 -23.56 -20.91
CA MET A 21 11.95 -23.51 -20.65
C MET A 21 12.74 -23.10 -21.89
N ASP A 22 12.30 -23.49 -23.08
CA ASP A 22 12.90 -23.06 -24.34
C ASP A 22 12.73 -21.54 -24.55
N LEU A 23 11.56 -21.00 -24.25
CA LEU A 23 11.29 -19.56 -24.28
C LEU A 23 12.15 -18.79 -23.28
N VAL A 24 12.23 -19.23 -22.03
CA VAL A 24 13.05 -18.55 -21.00
C VAL A 24 14.52 -18.53 -21.41
N ARG A 25 15.04 -19.63 -21.95
CA ARG A 25 16.43 -19.67 -22.47
C ARG A 25 16.60 -18.74 -23.67
N ALA A 26 15.67 -18.78 -24.64
CA ALA A 26 15.73 -17.92 -25.81
C ALA A 26 15.65 -16.43 -25.45
N PHE A 27 14.85 -16.07 -24.45
CA PHE A 27 14.72 -14.68 -23.98
C PHE A 27 15.93 -14.22 -23.15
N GLY A 28 16.63 -15.15 -22.49
CA GLY A 28 17.83 -14.87 -21.69
C GLY A 28 19.14 -14.83 -22.48
N LEU A 29 19.15 -15.26 -23.74
CA LEU A 29 20.33 -15.21 -24.61
C LEU A 29 20.30 -13.92 -25.45
N ASN A 30 21.27 -13.02 -25.24
CA ASN A 30 21.49 -11.84 -26.09
C ASN A 30 22.01 -12.18 -27.52
N GLY A 31 21.87 -13.44 -27.99
CA GLY A 31 22.49 -13.97 -29.20
C GLY A 31 21.49 -14.43 -30.28
N VAL A 32 21.87 -14.13 -31.54
CA VAL A 32 21.30 -14.50 -32.86
C VAL A 32 19.77 -14.55 -32.97
N ASP A 33 19.18 -13.50 -33.59
CA ASP A 33 17.74 -13.32 -33.85
C ASP A 33 16.97 -14.55 -34.36
N ARG A 34 17.65 -15.44 -35.09
CA ARG A 34 17.01 -16.56 -35.79
C ARG A 34 16.41 -17.60 -34.84
N ASP A 35 17.05 -17.88 -33.70
CA ASP A 35 16.57 -18.91 -32.78
C ASP A 35 15.30 -18.44 -32.05
N LEU A 36 15.29 -17.20 -31.58
CA LEU A 36 14.15 -16.60 -30.90
C LEU A 36 12.91 -16.52 -31.80
N GLN A 37 13.08 -16.05 -33.04
CA GLN A 37 11.99 -15.95 -34.00
C GLN A 37 11.46 -17.33 -34.41
N HIS A 38 12.35 -18.33 -34.55
CA HIS A 38 11.96 -19.71 -34.84
C HIS A 38 11.14 -20.33 -33.70
N VAL A 39 11.59 -20.17 -32.44
CA VAL A 39 10.89 -20.68 -31.25
C VAL A 39 9.49 -20.05 -31.15
N ILE A 40 9.38 -18.74 -31.31
CA ILE A 40 8.08 -18.03 -31.23
C ILE A 40 7.14 -18.47 -32.36
N ARG A 41 7.64 -18.62 -33.59
CA ARG A 41 6.82 -19.03 -34.74
C ARG A 41 6.26 -20.44 -34.58
N ALA A 42 7.00 -21.33 -33.93
CA ALA A 42 6.57 -22.71 -33.65
C ALA A 42 5.42 -22.79 -32.63
N LEU A 43 5.18 -21.73 -31.85
CA LEU A 43 4.07 -21.66 -30.90
C LEU A 43 2.73 -21.50 -31.61
N LYS A 44 1.66 -21.99 -30.98
CA LYS A 44 0.28 -21.68 -31.38
C LYS A 44 -0.04 -20.22 -31.11
N ALA A 45 -1.03 -19.66 -31.81
CA ALA A 45 -1.45 -18.27 -31.65
C ALA A 45 -1.73 -17.87 -30.18
N GLU A 46 -2.36 -18.77 -29.42
CA GLU A 46 -2.64 -18.57 -27.98
C GLU A 46 -1.36 -18.58 -27.13
N GLU A 47 -0.42 -19.50 -27.40
CA GLU A 47 0.86 -19.60 -26.69
C GLU A 47 1.79 -18.41 -26.98
N ARG A 48 1.66 -17.79 -28.16
CA ARG A 48 2.40 -16.55 -28.50
C ARG A 48 1.96 -15.37 -27.64
N HIS A 49 0.71 -15.35 -27.19
CA HIS A 49 0.23 -14.33 -26.25
C HIS A 49 0.95 -14.45 -24.90
N ASP A 50 0.97 -15.66 -24.34
CA ASP A 50 1.66 -15.94 -23.08
C ASP A 50 3.17 -15.65 -23.20
N ALA A 51 3.77 -15.94 -24.36
CA ALA A 51 5.15 -15.56 -24.65
C ALA A 51 5.37 -14.04 -24.68
N ALA A 52 4.42 -13.26 -25.20
CA ALA A 52 4.48 -11.80 -25.17
C ALA A 52 4.41 -11.27 -23.73
N VAL A 53 3.53 -11.80 -22.88
CA VAL A 53 3.46 -11.42 -21.45
C VAL A 53 4.78 -11.77 -20.74
N LEU A 54 5.33 -12.96 -20.99
CA LEU A 54 6.62 -13.37 -20.44
C LEU A 54 7.76 -12.43 -20.89
N ALA A 55 7.75 -12.00 -22.15
CA ALA A 55 8.76 -11.07 -22.68
C ALA A 55 8.72 -9.74 -21.93
N VAL A 56 7.52 -9.26 -21.59
CA VAL A 56 7.34 -8.08 -20.75
C VAL A 56 7.91 -8.30 -19.34
N GLU A 57 7.55 -9.41 -18.69
CA GLU A 57 8.01 -9.72 -17.34
C GLU A 57 9.53 -9.89 -17.26
N MET A 58 10.14 -10.38 -18.33
CA MET A 58 11.60 -10.48 -18.46
C MET A 58 12.27 -9.17 -18.91
N ARG A 59 11.52 -8.06 -19.04
CA ARG A 59 12.01 -6.75 -19.51
C ARG A 59 12.71 -6.81 -20.87
N ASN A 60 12.27 -7.72 -21.74
CA ASN A 60 12.88 -7.96 -23.02
C ASN A 60 12.03 -7.35 -24.15
N LEU A 61 12.24 -6.05 -24.40
CA LEU A 61 11.55 -5.32 -25.48
C LEU A 61 11.77 -5.95 -26.86
N ARG A 62 12.93 -6.55 -27.11
CA ARG A 62 13.24 -7.21 -28.39
C ARG A 62 12.36 -8.45 -28.57
N ALA A 63 12.29 -9.31 -27.56
CA ALA A 63 11.43 -10.49 -27.59
C ALA A 63 9.96 -10.09 -27.77
N LEU A 64 9.50 -9.04 -27.07
CA LEU A 64 8.15 -8.53 -27.23
C LEU A 64 7.85 -8.06 -28.67
N ARG A 65 8.78 -7.36 -29.32
CA ARG A 65 8.66 -6.95 -30.73
C ARG A 65 8.52 -8.17 -31.64
N ILE A 66 9.37 -9.18 -31.47
CA ILE A 66 9.32 -10.40 -32.28
C ILE A 66 8.02 -11.17 -32.03
N CYS A 67 7.56 -11.29 -30.77
CA CYS A 67 6.26 -11.86 -30.46
C CYS A 67 5.15 -11.14 -31.25
N HIS A 68 5.16 -9.81 -31.24
CA HIS A 68 4.16 -9.02 -31.95
C HIS A 68 4.23 -9.19 -33.49
N GLU A 69 5.44 -9.17 -34.06
CA GLU A 69 5.67 -9.40 -35.49
C GLU A 69 5.19 -10.79 -35.95
N GLU A 70 5.34 -11.81 -35.11
CA GLU A 70 4.84 -13.18 -35.35
C GLU A 70 3.34 -13.36 -35.02
N GLY A 71 2.63 -12.25 -34.78
CA GLY A 71 1.17 -12.21 -34.61
C GLY A 71 0.68 -12.41 -33.18
N ALA A 72 1.53 -12.26 -32.16
CA ALA A 72 1.06 -12.17 -30.79
C ALA A 72 0.24 -10.89 -30.61
N TRP A 73 -0.97 -11.04 -30.09
CA TRP A 73 -1.80 -9.91 -29.71
C TRP A 73 -1.33 -9.36 -28.36
N LEU A 74 -1.31 -8.03 -28.24
CA LEU A 74 -0.98 -7.30 -27.02
C LEU A 74 -2.24 -7.20 -26.18
N SER A 75 -2.19 -7.55 -24.90
CA SER A 75 -3.37 -7.53 -24.02
C SER A 75 -3.23 -6.53 -22.88
N ALA A 76 -4.33 -6.30 -22.16
CA ALA A 76 -4.29 -5.59 -20.89
C ALA A 76 -3.34 -6.24 -19.87
N GLU A 77 -3.05 -7.55 -19.99
CA GLU A 77 -2.09 -8.23 -19.13
C GLU A 77 -0.65 -7.84 -19.46
N CYS A 78 -0.31 -7.67 -20.75
CA CYS A 78 0.98 -7.10 -21.17
C CYS A 78 1.19 -5.72 -20.56
N LEU A 79 0.15 -4.88 -20.55
CA LEU A 79 0.20 -3.57 -19.92
C LEU A 79 0.40 -3.67 -18.41
N ARG A 80 -0.40 -4.48 -17.70
CA ARG A 80 -0.23 -4.68 -16.24
C ARG A 80 1.17 -5.16 -15.90
N ALA A 81 1.70 -6.11 -16.67
CA ALA A 81 3.06 -6.60 -16.50
C ALA A 81 4.08 -5.47 -16.73
N ALA A 82 3.92 -4.67 -17.79
CA ALA A 82 4.82 -3.57 -18.14
C ALA A 82 4.88 -2.50 -17.06
N ILE A 83 3.73 -2.19 -16.45
CA ILE A 83 3.63 -1.28 -15.29
C ILE A 83 4.39 -1.85 -14.10
N ARG A 84 4.22 -3.15 -13.79
CA ARG A 84 4.89 -3.80 -12.65
C ARG A 84 6.41 -3.79 -12.78
N VAL A 85 6.93 -4.07 -13.98
CA VAL A 85 8.39 -4.10 -14.24
C VAL A 85 9.00 -2.72 -14.44
N ASP A 86 8.15 -1.69 -14.56
CA ASP A 86 8.53 -0.30 -14.82
C ASP A 86 9.51 -0.17 -16.00
N ASP A 87 9.18 -0.85 -17.11
CA ASP A 87 9.98 -0.79 -18.33
C ASP A 87 9.33 0.16 -19.34
N TYR A 88 9.88 1.37 -19.37
CA TYR A 88 9.38 2.44 -20.21
C TYR A 88 9.45 2.13 -21.72
N GLY A 89 10.48 1.40 -22.18
CA GLY A 89 10.59 1.01 -23.58
C GLY A 89 9.48 0.07 -24.02
N ILE A 90 9.09 -0.85 -23.13
CA ILE A 90 7.93 -1.73 -23.32
C ILE A 90 6.62 -0.95 -23.26
N LEU A 91 6.44 -0.07 -22.28
CA LEU A 91 5.23 0.76 -22.19
C LEU A 91 5.00 1.57 -23.49
N MET A 92 6.05 2.20 -24.02
CA MET A 92 5.99 2.94 -25.29
C MET A 92 5.62 2.04 -26.47
N PHE A 93 6.18 0.83 -26.53
CA PHE A 93 5.83 -0.14 -27.56
C PHE A 93 4.35 -0.54 -27.49
N LEU A 94 3.83 -0.82 -26.29
CA LEU A 94 2.42 -1.16 -26.10
C LEU A 94 1.49 0.01 -26.51
N TRP A 95 1.92 1.24 -26.29
CA TRP A 95 1.15 2.45 -26.60
C TRP A 95 1.10 2.72 -28.10
N GLN A 96 2.26 2.68 -28.76
CA GLN A 96 2.36 2.84 -30.21
C GLN A 96 1.52 1.81 -30.98
N ASN A 97 1.38 0.60 -30.43
CA ASN A 97 0.59 -0.48 -31.03
C ASN A 97 -0.86 -0.55 -30.53
N LYS A 98 -1.34 0.48 -29.81
CA LYS A 98 -2.75 0.61 -29.38
C LYS A 98 -3.29 -0.63 -28.66
N SER A 99 -2.51 -1.16 -27.71
CA SER A 99 -2.91 -2.32 -26.93
C SER A 99 -4.31 -2.12 -26.31
N PRO A 100 -5.24 -3.09 -26.40
CA PRO A 100 -6.58 -3.00 -25.84
C PRO A 100 -6.57 -2.63 -24.35
N GLY A 101 -7.42 -1.67 -23.97
CA GLY A 101 -7.49 -1.13 -22.61
C GLY A 101 -6.42 -0.07 -22.30
N PHE A 102 -5.63 0.35 -23.30
CA PHE A 102 -4.61 1.37 -23.18
C PHE A 102 -5.04 2.64 -23.91
N ASP A 103 -5.88 3.45 -23.26
CA ASP A 103 -6.18 4.81 -23.71
C ASP A 103 -5.05 5.77 -23.30
N GLU A 104 -4.98 6.93 -23.98
CA GLU A 104 -3.94 7.95 -23.76
C GLU A 104 -3.88 8.42 -22.30
N ALA A 105 -5.03 8.51 -21.64
CA ALA A 105 -5.12 8.92 -20.25
C ALA A 105 -4.65 7.83 -19.26
N SER A 106 -4.85 6.54 -19.55
CA SER A 106 -4.29 5.45 -18.74
C SER A 106 -2.78 5.44 -18.77
N MET A 107 -2.17 5.80 -19.89
CA MET A 107 -0.71 5.90 -20.00
C MET A 107 -0.15 7.06 -19.13
N ALA A 108 -0.84 8.21 -19.10
CA ALA A 108 -0.47 9.30 -18.21
C ALA A 108 -0.56 8.87 -16.73
N ALA A 109 -1.64 8.20 -16.34
CA ALA A 109 -1.82 7.67 -15.00
C ALA A 109 -0.77 6.62 -14.60
N VAL A 110 -0.39 5.73 -15.53
CA VAL A 110 0.67 4.74 -15.33
C VAL A 110 2.02 5.43 -15.08
N ALA A 111 2.40 6.36 -15.95
CA ALA A 111 3.65 7.10 -15.80
C ALA A 111 3.69 7.86 -14.47
N ALA A 112 2.55 8.41 -14.05
CA ALA A 112 2.42 9.11 -12.79
C ALA A 112 2.53 8.16 -11.58
N PHE A 113 1.98 6.95 -11.66
CA PHE A 113 2.09 5.93 -10.63
C PHE A 113 3.53 5.44 -10.44
N THR A 114 4.27 5.23 -11.53
CA THR A 114 5.66 4.73 -11.46
C THR A 114 6.70 5.83 -11.24
N GLY A 115 6.31 7.11 -11.36
CA GLY A 115 7.19 8.25 -11.06
C GLY A 115 7.93 8.80 -12.28
N ASN A 116 7.51 8.44 -13.50
CA ASN A 116 8.15 8.86 -14.74
C ASN A 116 7.74 10.28 -15.14
N ALA A 117 8.20 11.26 -14.35
CA ALA A 117 7.84 12.67 -14.53
C ALA A 117 8.26 13.23 -15.90
N ARG A 118 9.43 12.82 -16.42
CA ARG A 118 9.92 13.27 -17.73
C ARG A 118 9.01 12.84 -18.86
N PHE A 119 8.43 11.64 -18.78
CA PHE A 119 7.49 11.22 -19.79
C PHE A 119 6.22 12.07 -19.79
N ILE A 120 5.74 12.44 -18.59
CA ILE A 120 4.60 13.32 -18.45
C ILE A 120 4.91 14.70 -19.04
N THR A 121 6.10 15.25 -18.80
CA THR A 121 6.49 16.56 -19.37
C THR A 121 6.62 16.54 -20.88
N ASP A 122 7.25 15.50 -21.42
CA ASP A 122 7.68 15.47 -22.81
C ASP A 122 6.54 15.06 -23.75
N PHE A 123 5.59 14.22 -23.29
CA PHE A 123 4.60 13.58 -24.16
C PHE A 123 3.15 13.65 -23.68
N MET A 124 2.90 13.79 -22.37
CA MET A 124 1.56 13.62 -21.80
C MET A 124 1.01 14.89 -21.16
N LYS A 125 1.63 16.05 -21.41
CA LYS A 125 1.27 17.33 -20.79
C LYS A 125 -0.22 17.66 -20.96
N ASP A 126 -0.76 17.46 -22.15
CA ASP A 126 -2.16 17.80 -22.48
C ASP A 126 -3.14 16.66 -22.17
N LEU A 127 -2.64 15.54 -21.64
CA LEU A 127 -3.40 14.31 -21.39
C LEU A 127 -3.58 14.01 -19.89
N VAL A 128 -3.04 14.85 -19.02
CA VAL A 128 -3.18 14.67 -17.56
C VAL A 128 -4.60 14.99 -17.10
N ASP A 129 -5.12 14.17 -16.20
CA ASP A 129 -6.46 14.30 -15.65
C ASP A 129 -6.50 13.87 -14.16
N GLU A 130 -7.70 13.78 -13.57
CA GLU A 130 -7.88 13.33 -12.18
C GLU A 130 -7.38 11.90 -11.91
N ARG A 131 -7.35 11.04 -12.94
CA ARG A 131 -6.81 9.68 -12.80
C ARG A 131 -5.30 9.75 -12.66
N THR A 132 -4.67 10.70 -13.35
CA THR A 132 -3.23 10.94 -13.28
C THR A 132 -2.80 11.40 -11.87
N THR A 133 -3.49 12.38 -11.29
CA THR A 133 -3.20 12.83 -9.91
C THR A 133 -3.51 11.73 -8.89
N SER A 134 -4.62 10.99 -9.05
CA SER A 134 -4.97 9.87 -8.18
C SER A 134 -3.94 8.73 -8.23
N ALA A 135 -3.38 8.45 -9.40
CA ALA A 135 -2.36 7.43 -9.60
C ALA A 135 -0.99 7.87 -9.03
N ALA A 136 -0.58 9.12 -9.24
CA ALA A 136 0.62 9.69 -8.62
C ALA A 136 0.57 9.59 -7.09
N ALA A 137 -0.58 9.96 -6.51
CA ALA A 137 -0.82 9.88 -5.09
C ALA A 137 -0.76 8.44 -4.57
N ALA A 138 -1.37 7.49 -5.30
CA ALA A 138 -1.33 6.06 -4.98
C ALA A 138 0.06 5.43 -5.11
N GLY A 139 0.93 5.96 -5.97
CA GLY A 139 2.31 5.51 -6.14
C GLY A 139 3.31 6.21 -5.22
N GLY A 140 2.86 7.20 -4.42
CA GLY A 140 3.75 8.01 -3.58
C GLY A 140 4.63 9.01 -4.37
N GLN A 141 4.27 9.28 -5.62
CA GLN A 141 5.07 10.07 -6.56
C GLN A 141 4.75 11.56 -6.48
N LEU A 142 5.16 12.24 -5.40
CA LEU A 142 4.88 13.67 -5.18
C LEU A 142 5.33 14.54 -6.36
N GLY A 143 6.46 14.22 -6.99
CA GLY A 143 6.95 14.94 -8.17
C GLY A 143 5.96 14.91 -9.34
N CYS A 144 5.45 13.73 -9.68
CA CYS A 144 4.43 13.57 -10.72
C CYS A 144 3.10 14.21 -10.32
N LEU A 145 2.71 14.13 -9.04
CA LEU A 145 1.48 14.74 -8.53
C LEU A 145 1.51 16.27 -8.67
N ARG A 146 2.61 16.92 -8.26
CA ARG A 146 2.80 18.37 -8.44
C ARG A 146 2.79 18.77 -9.90
N LEU A 147 3.41 17.96 -10.74
CA LEU A 147 3.56 18.22 -12.16
C LEU A 147 2.22 18.13 -12.89
N ALA A 148 1.47 17.04 -12.67
CA ALA A 148 0.12 16.88 -13.22
C ALA A 148 -0.79 18.03 -12.77
N HIS A 149 -0.74 18.39 -11.48
CA HIS A 149 -1.50 19.54 -10.98
C HIS A 149 -1.09 20.87 -11.65
N SER A 150 0.20 21.10 -11.88
CA SER A 150 0.70 22.31 -12.57
C SER A 150 0.25 22.41 -14.03
N TYR A 151 -0.15 21.30 -14.65
CA TYR A 151 -0.72 21.24 -16.00
C TYR A 151 -2.25 21.31 -16.00
N GLY A 152 -2.88 21.55 -14.84
CA GLY A 152 -4.33 21.73 -14.71
C GLY A 152 -5.09 20.46 -14.38
N ALA A 153 -4.41 19.33 -14.11
CA ALA A 153 -5.11 18.15 -13.61
C ALA A 153 -5.67 18.41 -12.21
N PRO A 154 -6.98 18.20 -11.98
CA PRO A 154 -7.59 18.42 -10.67
C PRO A 154 -7.11 17.35 -9.68
N ILE A 155 -6.96 17.75 -8.42
CA ILE A 155 -6.71 16.82 -7.31
C ILE A 155 -8.05 16.55 -6.65
N LYS A 156 -8.65 15.39 -6.94
CA LYS A 156 -9.90 14.94 -6.31
C LYS A 156 -9.66 14.23 -4.98
N ALA A 157 -10.72 14.06 -4.19
CA ALA A 157 -10.70 13.34 -2.92
C ALA A 157 -10.11 11.92 -3.04
N SER A 158 -10.25 11.28 -4.21
CA SER A 158 -9.62 9.98 -4.51
C SER A 158 -8.09 10.01 -4.39
N ALA A 159 -7.43 11.10 -4.80
CA ALA A 159 -5.99 11.24 -4.68
C ALA A 159 -5.57 11.34 -3.21
N MET A 160 -6.29 12.15 -2.41
CA MET A 160 -6.07 12.26 -0.97
C MET A 160 -6.29 10.90 -0.27
N LEU A 161 -7.38 10.21 -0.60
CA LEU A 161 -7.69 8.88 -0.04
C LEU A 161 -6.59 7.87 -0.38
N ASN A 162 -6.18 7.79 -1.65
CA ASN A 162 -5.11 6.89 -2.09
C ASN A 162 -3.78 7.17 -1.38
N ALA A 163 -3.41 8.45 -1.22
CA ALA A 163 -2.20 8.81 -0.47
C ALA A 163 -2.32 8.44 1.01
N GLY A 164 -3.48 8.68 1.62
CA GLY A 164 -3.78 8.35 3.01
C GLY A 164 -3.72 6.84 3.28
N GLU A 165 -4.49 6.04 2.52
CA GLU A 165 -4.56 4.58 2.68
C GLU A 165 -3.22 3.87 2.46
N ARG A 166 -2.36 4.43 1.60
CA ARG A 166 -1.05 3.84 1.27
C ARG A 166 0.11 4.42 2.08
N GLY A 167 -0.17 5.36 2.99
CA GLY A 167 0.85 5.92 3.88
C GLY A 167 1.81 6.88 3.19
N HIS A 168 1.41 7.50 2.08
CA HIS A 168 2.25 8.44 1.34
C HIS A 168 2.13 9.88 1.88
N LEU A 169 2.78 10.13 3.03
CA LEU A 169 2.69 11.39 3.80
C LEU A 169 2.89 12.66 2.97
N ASN A 170 3.91 12.68 2.12
CA ASN A 170 4.26 13.86 1.33
C ASN A 170 3.21 14.17 0.26
N CYS A 171 2.64 13.13 -0.38
CA CYS A 171 1.51 13.29 -1.29
C CYS A 171 0.27 13.79 -0.55
N LEU A 172 -0.02 13.24 0.63
CA LEU A 172 -1.18 13.62 1.43
C LEU A 172 -1.11 15.09 1.87
N ARG A 173 0.04 15.54 2.40
CA ARG A 173 0.28 16.95 2.76
C ARG A 173 0.07 17.87 1.57
N PHE A 174 0.55 17.48 0.40
CA PHE A 174 0.34 18.26 -0.82
C PHE A 174 -1.14 18.32 -1.22
N CYS A 175 -1.85 17.18 -1.22
CA CYS A 175 -3.29 17.14 -1.48
C CYS A 175 -4.04 18.09 -0.55
N VAL A 176 -3.81 17.99 0.77
CA VAL A 176 -4.48 18.80 1.80
C VAL A 176 -4.13 20.29 1.68
N ALA A 177 -2.89 20.64 1.31
CA ALA A 177 -2.45 22.02 1.21
C ALA A 177 -2.99 22.75 -0.03
N VAL A 178 -3.15 22.03 -1.14
CA VAL A 178 -3.53 22.61 -2.43
C VAL A 178 -5.03 22.60 -2.66
N SER A 179 -5.76 21.68 -2.04
CA SER A 179 -7.22 21.65 -2.06
C SER A 179 -7.79 22.74 -1.16
N GLY A 180 -7.71 24.00 -1.60
CA GLY A 180 -8.20 25.15 -0.86
C GLY A 180 -9.70 25.13 -0.62
N GLU A 181 -10.52 24.50 -1.48
CA GLU A 181 -11.99 24.57 -1.38
C GLU A 181 -12.76 23.31 -1.89
N ASP A 182 -12.10 22.29 -2.45
CA ASP A 182 -12.80 21.17 -3.12
C ASP A 182 -13.13 19.96 -2.23
N PHE A 183 -12.44 19.78 -1.10
CA PHE A 183 -12.68 18.61 -0.24
C PHE A 183 -13.75 18.92 0.80
N THR A 184 -14.83 18.13 0.75
CA THR A 184 -15.88 18.21 1.75
C THR A 184 -15.40 17.63 3.08
N ALA A 185 -16.05 18.00 4.18
CA ALA A 185 -15.81 17.36 5.48
C ALA A 185 -15.99 15.82 5.42
N ALA A 186 -16.91 15.35 4.57
CA ALA A 186 -17.14 13.92 4.35
C ALA A 186 -15.97 13.22 3.65
N ASP A 187 -15.24 13.91 2.76
CA ASP A 187 -14.07 13.35 2.09
C ASP A 187 -12.89 13.21 3.05
N ILE A 188 -12.66 14.24 3.88
CA ILE A 188 -11.64 14.20 4.95
C ILE A 188 -12.01 13.10 5.95
N GLU A 189 -13.28 12.99 6.33
CA GLU A 189 -13.73 11.93 7.23
C GLU A 189 -13.52 10.54 6.64
N ARG A 190 -13.83 10.33 5.36
CA ARG A 190 -13.60 9.04 4.67
C ARG A 190 -12.13 8.67 4.71
N CYS A 191 -11.23 9.62 4.41
CA CYS A 191 -9.80 9.42 4.47
C CYS A 191 -9.31 9.14 5.90
N ALA A 192 -9.77 9.92 6.89
CA ALA A 192 -9.41 9.74 8.29
C ALA A 192 -9.86 8.37 8.83
N ASN A 193 -11.06 7.89 8.48
CA ASN A 193 -11.51 6.53 8.81
C ASN A 193 -10.59 5.48 8.18
N ALA A 194 -10.26 5.63 6.91
CA ALA A 194 -9.40 4.68 6.19
C ALA A 194 -7.97 4.65 6.76
N VAL A 195 -7.43 5.79 7.17
CA VAL A 195 -6.12 5.92 7.84
C VAL A 195 -6.18 5.37 9.26
N ALA A 196 -7.26 5.62 10.01
CA ALA A 196 -7.44 5.11 11.37
C ALA A 196 -7.57 3.58 11.42
N ALA A 197 -8.04 2.96 10.34
CA ALA A 197 -8.08 1.51 10.17
C ALA A 197 -6.68 0.88 10.05
N GLN A 198 -5.67 1.66 9.67
CA GLN A 198 -4.32 1.17 9.43
C GLN A 198 -3.53 1.00 10.72
N GLY A 199 -2.38 0.33 10.63
CA GLY A 199 -1.49 0.08 11.75
C GLY A 199 -0.77 1.33 12.29
N ASN A 200 0.17 1.09 13.21
CA ASN A 200 0.85 2.13 13.99
C ASN A 200 1.58 3.19 13.15
N ASP A 201 2.05 2.83 11.95
CA ASP A 201 2.87 3.69 11.09
C ASP A 201 2.07 4.86 10.46
N PHE A 202 0.75 4.90 10.66
CA PHE A 202 -0.14 5.89 10.05
C PHE A 202 -0.49 7.06 10.97
N ILE A 203 0.11 7.18 12.16
CA ILE A 203 -0.15 8.30 13.07
C ILE A 203 0.26 9.63 12.42
N GLU A 204 1.43 9.70 11.77
CA GLU A 204 1.87 10.92 11.07
C GLU A 204 0.96 11.28 9.89
N ILE A 205 0.45 10.26 9.19
CA ILE A 205 -0.53 10.42 8.10
C ILE A 205 -1.82 11.02 8.65
N PHE A 206 -2.31 10.50 9.77
CA PHE A 206 -3.51 11.01 10.43
C PHE A 206 -3.31 12.44 10.92
N GLN A 207 -2.14 12.76 11.49
CA GLN A 207 -1.79 14.12 11.89
C GLN A 207 -1.76 15.09 10.69
N ALA A 208 -1.32 14.64 9.52
CA ALA A 208 -1.36 15.46 8.31
C ALA A 208 -2.80 15.77 7.84
N LEU A 209 -3.79 14.91 8.14
CA LEU A 209 -5.19 15.23 7.88
C LEU A 209 -5.72 16.34 8.79
N GLN A 210 -5.17 16.49 9.99
CA GLN A 210 -5.61 17.50 10.96
C GLN A 210 -5.29 18.93 10.51
N SER A 211 -4.33 19.12 9.59
CA SER A 211 -4.10 20.45 9.00
C SER A 211 -5.16 20.86 7.99
N ALA A 212 -6.07 19.97 7.60
CA ALA A 212 -7.16 20.30 6.68
C ALA A 212 -8.23 21.18 7.40
N PRO A 213 -8.65 22.33 6.83
CA PRO A 213 -9.61 23.24 7.48
C PRO A 213 -10.96 22.58 7.84
N ALA A 214 -11.41 21.62 7.04
CA ALA A 214 -12.65 20.89 7.24
C ALA A 214 -12.49 19.61 8.11
N PHE A 215 -11.31 19.34 8.65
CA PHE A 215 -11.11 18.21 9.58
C PHE A 215 -11.90 18.41 10.86
N ARG A 216 -12.62 17.37 11.30
CA ARG A 216 -13.34 17.32 12.57
C ARG A 216 -13.09 15.97 13.23
N TRP A 217 -12.91 15.95 14.54
CA TRP A 217 -12.84 14.70 15.28
C TRP A 217 -14.17 13.96 15.20
N ASN A 218 -14.12 12.68 14.84
CA ASN A 218 -15.28 11.81 14.75
C ASN A 218 -15.05 10.57 15.64
N PRO A 219 -15.98 10.23 16.54
CA PRO A 219 -15.97 8.99 17.32
C PRO A 219 -15.71 7.70 16.51
N ASN A 220 -16.15 7.65 15.25
CA ASN A 220 -15.94 6.48 14.40
C ASN A 220 -14.46 6.15 14.15
N TYR A 221 -13.56 7.15 14.17
CA TYR A 221 -12.12 6.90 13.99
C TYR A 221 -11.61 5.91 15.05
N LEU A 222 -12.10 6.04 16.29
CA LEU A 222 -11.73 5.15 17.38
C LEU A 222 -12.37 3.77 17.25
N VAL A 223 -13.63 3.70 16.80
CA VAL A 223 -14.33 2.42 16.53
C VAL A 223 -13.55 1.61 15.51
N VAL A 224 -13.15 2.25 14.41
CA VAL A 224 -12.42 1.62 13.32
C VAL A 224 -11.01 1.21 13.76
N ALA A 225 -10.27 2.07 14.46
CA ALA A 225 -8.95 1.70 14.99
C ALA A 225 -9.02 0.52 15.98
N ALA A 226 -10.07 0.45 16.81
CA ALA A 226 -10.26 -0.65 17.74
C ALA A 226 -10.66 -1.96 17.04
N SER A 227 -11.47 -1.90 15.97
CA SER A 227 -11.92 -3.07 15.23
C SER A 227 -10.77 -3.71 14.43
N THR A 228 -9.81 -2.92 13.94
CA THR A 228 -8.64 -3.43 13.20
C THR A 228 -7.42 -3.73 14.07
N GLY A 229 -7.48 -3.43 15.37
CA GLY A 229 -6.37 -3.67 16.29
C GLY A 229 -5.25 -2.62 16.24
N ALA A 230 -5.51 -1.46 15.66
CA ALA A 230 -4.60 -0.32 15.59
C ALA A 230 -4.47 0.36 16.96
N PHE A 231 -3.78 -0.31 17.90
CA PHE A 231 -3.70 0.10 19.30
C PHE A 231 -3.15 1.51 19.50
N HIS A 232 -2.01 1.83 18.87
CA HIS A 232 -1.38 3.14 19.04
C HIS A 232 -2.20 4.25 18.38
N MET A 233 -2.89 3.95 17.28
CA MET A 233 -3.85 4.88 16.66
C MET A 233 -5.04 5.13 17.60
N ALA A 234 -5.62 4.08 18.19
CA ALA A 234 -6.71 4.21 19.15
C ALA A 234 -6.30 5.05 20.38
N GLN A 235 -5.08 4.81 20.91
CA GLN A 235 -4.50 5.60 21.98
C GLN A 235 -4.32 7.07 21.58
N PHE A 236 -3.74 7.32 20.40
CA PHE A 236 -3.55 8.66 19.86
C PHE A 236 -4.88 9.41 19.72
N ILE A 237 -5.91 8.76 19.15
CA ILE A 237 -7.24 9.35 18.98
C ILE A 237 -7.84 9.73 20.35
N LEU A 238 -7.79 8.83 21.34
CA LEU A 238 -8.29 9.09 22.70
C LEU A 238 -7.58 10.27 23.39
N GLU A 239 -6.28 10.42 23.15
CA GLU A 239 -5.49 11.48 23.78
C GLU A 239 -5.78 12.87 23.18
N ASN A 240 -6.09 12.95 21.87
CA ASN A 240 -6.14 14.21 21.12
C ASN A 240 -7.55 14.69 20.71
N GLY A 241 -8.57 13.83 20.72
CA GLY A 241 -9.94 14.29 20.40
C GLY A 241 -11.08 13.27 20.52
N GLY A 242 -10.79 12.00 20.84
CA GLY A 242 -11.77 10.93 21.02
C GLY A 242 -12.43 10.88 22.40
N ARG A 243 -12.41 11.97 23.19
CA ARG A 243 -12.92 11.97 24.58
C ARG A 243 -14.44 12.14 24.70
N GLU A 244 -15.10 12.65 23.67
CA GLU A 244 -16.55 12.88 23.66
C GLU A 244 -17.33 11.68 23.07
N LEU A 245 -17.07 10.47 23.57
CA LEU A 245 -17.89 9.31 23.20
C LEU A 245 -19.15 9.31 24.05
N ASN A 246 -20.31 9.23 23.42
CA ASN A 246 -21.52 8.89 24.15
C ASN A 246 -21.52 7.42 24.58
N THR A 247 -22.40 7.04 25.51
CA THR A 247 -22.44 5.67 26.08
C THR A 247 -22.67 4.57 25.06
N ASN A 248 -23.33 4.85 23.93
CA ASN A 248 -23.56 3.86 22.88
C ASN A 248 -22.30 3.69 22.03
N GLN A 249 -21.66 4.78 21.63
CA GLN A 249 -20.37 4.77 20.93
C GLN A 249 -19.31 4.04 21.76
N ALA A 250 -19.20 4.32 23.06
CA ALA A 250 -18.27 3.62 23.94
C ALA A 250 -18.52 2.10 23.98
N ARG A 251 -19.80 1.67 23.96
CA ARG A 251 -20.16 0.24 23.87
C ARG A 251 -19.82 -0.36 22.51
N ASP A 252 -20.01 0.37 21.42
CA ASP A 252 -19.70 -0.10 20.07
C ASP A 252 -18.19 -0.29 19.89
N VAL A 253 -17.38 0.65 20.38
CA VAL A 253 -15.91 0.50 20.38
C VAL A 253 -15.50 -0.70 21.25
N ALA A 254 -16.10 -0.86 22.44
CA ALA A 254 -15.82 -1.98 23.34
C ALA A 254 -16.23 -3.34 22.74
N ARG A 255 -17.36 -3.39 22.03
CA ARG A 255 -17.82 -4.58 21.29
C ARG A 255 -16.85 -4.88 20.15
N ALA A 256 -16.49 -3.88 19.35
CA ALA A 256 -15.59 -4.04 18.21
C ALA A 256 -14.23 -4.63 18.61
N GLY A 257 -13.59 -4.07 19.64
CA GLY A 257 -12.32 -4.58 20.18
C GLY A 257 -12.41 -5.99 20.78
N ARG A 258 -13.58 -6.35 21.34
CA ARG A 258 -13.84 -7.71 21.87
C ARG A 258 -14.02 -8.73 20.74
N THR A 259 -14.75 -8.38 19.69
CA THR A 259 -15.01 -9.27 18.55
C THR A 259 -13.78 -9.47 17.66
N SER A 260 -12.88 -8.50 17.60
CA SER A 260 -11.66 -8.57 16.77
C SER A 260 -10.48 -9.28 17.45
N GLY A 261 -10.61 -9.67 18.74
CA GLY A 261 -9.54 -10.37 19.48
C GLY A 261 -8.41 -9.46 19.98
N HIS A 262 -8.49 -8.15 19.75
CA HIS A 262 -7.47 -7.19 20.14
C HIS A 262 -7.68 -6.68 21.57
N ARG A 263 -7.38 -7.55 22.55
CA ARG A 263 -7.56 -7.32 23.99
C ARG A 263 -6.99 -5.98 24.49
N ALA A 264 -5.83 -5.57 23.98
CA ALA A 264 -5.18 -4.32 24.37
C ALA A 264 -6.05 -3.08 24.06
N CYS A 265 -6.72 -3.06 22.90
CA CYS A 265 -7.62 -1.96 22.53
C CYS A 265 -8.83 -1.91 23.47
N TYR A 266 -9.42 -3.06 23.81
CA TYR A 266 -10.53 -3.12 24.78
C TYR A 266 -10.12 -2.62 26.18
N GLU A 267 -8.99 -3.07 26.71
CA GLU A 267 -8.51 -2.64 28.04
C GLU A 267 -8.22 -1.14 28.09
N LEU A 268 -7.69 -0.57 27.00
CA LEU A 268 -7.47 0.87 26.86
C LEU A 268 -8.79 1.66 26.93
N LEU A 269 -9.86 1.13 26.32
CA LEU A 269 -11.17 1.77 26.26
C LEU A 269 -11.97 1.62 27.56
N ASP A 270 -11.89 0.47 28.23
CA ASP A 270 -12.51 0.22 29.54
C ASP A 270 -11.92 1.15 30.61
N ARG A 271 -10.60 1.37 30.59
CA ARG A 271 -9.92 2.34 31.47
C ARG A 271 -10.39 3.77 31.23
N ASN A 272 -10.61 4.16 29.98
CA ASN A 272 -11.03 5.54 29.65
C ASN A 272 -12.54 5.77 29.85
N SER A 273 -13.39 4.77 29.64
CA SER A 273 -14.86 4.88 29.81
C SER A 273 -15.31 4.82 31.27
N SER A 274 -14.54 4.20 32.16
CA SER A 274 -14.84 4.09 33.59
C SER A 274 -14.50 5.33 34.42
N GLY A 275 -14.00 6.41 33.79
CA GLY A 275 -13.67 7.67 34.48
C GLY A 275 -12.57 7.54 35.54
N ARG A 276 -11.81 6.43 35.56
CA ARG A 276 -10.63 6.31 36.41
C ARG A 276 -9.57 7.28 35.90
N ALA A 277 -9.38 8.38 36.63
CA ALA A 277 -8.34 9.37 36.38
C ALA A 277 -6.99 8.66 36.15
N LYS A 278 -6.23 9.12 35.14
CA LYS A 278 -4.85 8.67 34.92
C LYS A 278 -4.09 8.80 36.26
N PRO A 279 -3.44 7.74 36.78
CA PRO A 279 -2.43 7.97 37.80
C PRO A 279 -1.39 8.91 37.22
N SER A 280 -0.98 9.91 38.00
CA SER A 280 -0.02 10.91 37.52
C SER A 280 1.27 10.23 37.05
N LEU A 281 2.03 10.84 36.13
CA LEU A 281 3.36 10.32 35.69
C LEU A 281 4.30 9.97 36.87
N ARG A 282 4.09 10.60 38.04
CA ARG A 282 4.78 10.26 39.29
C ARG A 282 4.37 8.92 39.89
N GLU A 283 3.11 8.53 39.76
CA GLU A 283 2.58 7.26 40.27
C GLU A 283 2.91 6.08 39.35
N GLU A 284 3.01 6.29 38.03
CA GLU A 284 3.54 5.28 37.10
C GLU A 284 5.04 5.05 37.34
N ALA A 285 5.83 6.12 37.44
CA ALA A 285 7.25 6.01 37.81
C ALA A 285 7.45 5.34 39.18
N ALA A 286 6.57 5.61 40.15
CA ALA A 286 6.63 4.95 41.47
C ALA A 286 6.30 3.45 41.41
N ARG A 287 5.38 3.02 40.52
CA ARG A 287 5.07 1.61 40.30
C ARG A 287 6.20 0.86 39.61
N ASP A 288 6.83 1.48 38.61
CA ASP A 288 7.98 0.88 37.93
C ASP A 288 9.18 0.76 38.86
N VAL A 289 9.44 1.78 39.69
CA VAL A 289 10.46 1.71 40.75
C VAL A 289 10.12 0.63 41.78
N ALA A 290 8.87 0.52 42.20
CA ALA A 290 8.44 -0.54 43.13
C ALA A 290 8.58 -1.94 42.54
N ALA A 291 8.27 -2.12 41.26
CA ALA A 291 8.45 -3.39 40.54
C ALA A 291 9.93 -3.77 40.42
N VAL A 292 10.81 -2.80 40.11
CA VAL A 292 12.27 -3.00 40.07
C VAL A 292 12.83 -3.35 41.45
N ILE A 293 12.38 -2.68 42.52
CA ILE A 293 12.77 -2.99 43.90
C ILE A 293 12.31 -4.41 44.28
N PHE A 294 11.10 -4.81 43.91
CA PHE A 294 10.57 -6.14 44.21
C PHE A 294 11.36 -7.25 43.49
N ILE A 295 11.70 -7.05 42.22
CA ILE A 295 12.53 -7.98 41.44
C ILE A 295 13.94 -8.07 42.03
N ALA A 296 14.55 -6.94 42.42
CA ALA A 296 15.87 -6.91 43.04
C ALA A 296 15.88 -7.63 44.41
N ALA A 297 14.82 -7.45 45.21
CA ALA A 297 14.66 -8.14 46.49
C ALA A 297 14.49 -9.65 46.29
N ALA A 298 13.68 -10.08 45.31
CA ALA A 298 13.51 -11.49 44.97
C ALA A 298 14.83 -12.13 44.49
N ALA A 299 15.62 -11.42 43.67
CA ALA A 299 16.93 -11.88 43.22
C ALA A 299 17.94 -12.02 44.37
N SER A 300 17.92 -11.10 45.34
CA SER A 300 18.78 -11.16 46.53
C SER A 300 18.44 -12.37 47.41
N VAL A 301 17.15 -12.67 47.60
CA VAL A 301 16.69 -13.87 48.31
C VAL A 301 17.15 -15.13 47.57
N PHE A 302 17.05 -15.16 46.24
CA PHE A 302 17.49 -16.29 45.41
C PHE A 302 19.01 -16.53 45.50
N VAL A 303 19.83 -15.47 45.47
CA VAL A 303 21.29 -15.58 45.62
C VAL A 303 21.68 -16.03 47.04
N SER A 304 20.96 -15.57 48.07
CA SER A 304 21.23 -15.98 49.46
C SER A 304 20.91 -17.46 49.70
N THR A 305 19.80 -17.96 49.15
CA THR A 305 19.39 -19.37 49.25
C THR A 305 20.33 -20.28 48.46
N TYR A 306 20.77 -19.87 47.28
CA TYR A 306 21.77 -20.62 46.51
C TYR A 306 23.14 -20.69 47.21
N ARG A 307 23.57 -19.63 47.90
CA ARG A 307 24.82 -19.65 48.70
C ARG A 307 24.72 -20.59 49.90
N VAL A 308 23.56 -20.67 50.54
CA VAL A 308 23.33 -21.60 51.66
C VAL A 308 23.30 -23.05 51.15
N LEU A 309 22.63 -23.32 50.03
CA LEU A 309 22.60 -24.64 49.40
C LEU A 309 23.98 -25.07 48.87
N GLY A 310 24.73 -24.17 48.23
CA GLY A 310 26.09 -24.46 47.76
C GLY A 310 27.08 -24.81 48.88
N ARG A 311 26.92 -24.23 50.08
CA ARG A 311 27.71 -24.60 51.28
C ARG A 311 27.27 -25.91 51.92
N ALA A 312 26.01 -26.31 51.72
CA ALA A 312 25.50 -27.60 52.19
C ALA A 312 25.99 -28.75 51.29
N PHE A 313 26.09 -28.53 49.97
CA PHE A 313 26.62 -29.51 49.03
C PHE A 313 28.15 -29.64 49.04
N SER A 314 28.90 -28.61 49.46
CA SER A 314 30.37 -28.68 49.57
C SER A 314 30.89 -29.37 50.84
N ARG A 315 30.03 -30.03 51.62
CA ARG A 315 30.38 -30.71 52.88
C ARG A 315 30.12 -32.23 52.82
N GLN A 316 29.87 -32.79 51.63
CA GLN A 316 29.57 -34.20 51.43
C GLN A 316 30.59 -34.99 50.60
N ASP A 317 31.78 -34.44 50.33
CA ASP A 317 32.94 -35.18 49.83
C ASP A 317 34.10 -35.11 50.82
#